data_AF-B4ZXM8-F1
#
_entry.id   AF-B4ZXM8-F1
#
_cell.length_a   1.000
_cell.length_b   1.000
_cell.length_c   1.000
_cell.angle_alpha   90.00
_cell.angle_beta   90.00
_cell.angle_gamma   90.00
#
_symmetry.space_group_name_H-M   'P 1'
#
loop_
_entity.id
_entity.type
_entity.pdbx_description
1 polymer ?
#
loop_
_entity_poly.entity_id
_entity_poly.type
_entity_poly.pdbx_seq_one_letter_code
_entity_poly.pdbx_strand_id
1 'polypeptide(L)' 'GIWQELIETLAWAHERTPLANLIRWRDKPVALSIVQARLVGLAHFSVGYIFTYAAFLIASTSGKFG' A
#
# COMPACT_ATOMS: atom_id res chain seq x y z
N GLY A 1 -9.31 6.73 -13.20
CA GLY A 1 -9.53 5.74 -12.12
C GLY A 1 -9.15 6.41 -10.83
N ILE A 2 -9.88 6.22 -9.72
CA ILE A 2 -9.79 7.08 -8.52
C ILE A 2 -8.35 7.38 -8.09
N TRP A 3 -7.51 6.36 -7.96
CA TRP A 3 -6.10 6.55 -7.59
C TRP A 3 -5.26 7.27 -8.65
N GLN A 4 -5.54 7.03 -9.93
CA GLN A 4 -4.84 7.73 -11.02
C GLN A 4 -5.18 9.23 -11.03
N GLU A 5 -6.46 9.59 -10.85
CA GLU A 5 -6.90 10.99 -10.78
C GLU A 5 -6.27 11.69 -9.56
N LEU A 6 -6.24 11.01 -8.41
CA LEU A 6 -5.55 11.53 -7.22
C LEU A 6 -4.05 11.74 -7.47
N ILE A 7 -3.35 10.76 -8.04
CA ILE A 7 -1.90 10.86 -8.33
C ILE A 7 -1.62 12.02 -9.28
N GLU A 8 -2.49 12.27 -10.26
CA GLU A 8 -2.34 13.41 -11.17
C GLU A 8 -2.50 14.75 -10.45
N THR A 9 -3.47 14.87 -9.53
CA THR A 9 -3.60 16.09 -8.70
C THR A 9 -2.40 16.30 -7.77
N LEU A 10 -1.80 15.23 -7.25
CA LEU A 10 -0.57 15.31 -6.45
C LEU A 10 0.63 15.74 -7.30
N ALA A 11 0.78 15.17 -8.50
CA ALA A 11 1.84 15.57 -9.44
C ALA A 11 1.71 17.04 -9.83
N TRP A 12 0.49 17.51 -10.10
CA TRP A 12 0.18 18.92 -10.37
C TRP A 12 0.59 19.84 -9.21
N ALA A 13 0.37 19.40 -7.96
CA ALA A 13 0.72 20.15 -6.77
C ALA A 13 2.24 20.19 -6.54
N HIS A 14 2.94 19.08 -6.76
CA HIS A 14 4.41 19.00 -6.66
C HIS A 14 5.10 19.99 -7.60
N GLU A 15 4.67 20.07 -8.85
CA GLU A 15 5.23 21.01 -9.85
C GLU A 15 5.00 22.48 -9.48
N ARG A 16 3.93 22.79 -8.73
CA ARG A 16 3.56 24.15 -8.33
C ARG A 16 4.06 24.55 -6.95
N THR A 17 4.67 23.63 -6.22
CA THR A 17 5.20 23.91 -4.89
C THR A 17 6.63 24.46 -5.04
N PRO A 18 6.90 25.71 -4.59
CA PRO A 18 8.24 26.27 -4.61
C PRO A 18 9.24 25.36 -3.88
N LEU A 19 10.49 25.31 -4.34
CA LEU A 19 11.56 24.40 -3.88
C LEU A 19 11.34 22.93 -4.24
N ALA A 20 10.13 22.37 -4.07
CA ALA A 20 9.84 20.98 -4.44
C ALA A 20 9.95 20.76 -5.96
N ASN A 21 9.56 21.75 -6.77
CA ASN A 21 9.64 21.71 -8.23
C ASN A 21 11.07 21.63 -8.80
N LEU A 22 12.10 21.86 -7.98
CA LEU A 22 13.51 21.66 -8.33
C LEU A 22 13.84 20.16 -8.43
N ILE A 23 13.10 19.31 -7.71
CA ILE A 23 13.23 17.86 -7.73
C ILE A 23 12.21 17.31 -8.73
N ARG A 24 12.69 16.57 -9.72
CA ARG A 24 11.85 15.92 -10.73
C ARG A 24 11.98 14.41 -10.65
N TRP A 25 10.87 13.73 -10.92
CA TRP A 25 10.86 12.28 -11.09
C TRP A 25 11.56 11.89 -12.39
N ARG A 26 12.27 10.75 -12.35
CA ARG A 26 12.81 10.10 -13.55
C ARG A 26 11.70 9.40 -14.33
N ASP A 27 10.85 8.65 -13.62
CA ASP A 27 9.70 7.93 -14.17
C ASP A 27 8.39 8.57 -13.69
N LYS A 28 7.40 8.69 -14.58
CA LYS A 28 6.13 9.33 -14.24
C LYS A 28 5.37 8.52 -13.17
N PRO A 29 4.90 9.14 -12.07
CA PRO A 29 4.08 8.44 -11.08
C PRO A 29 2.73 8.06 -11.71
N VAL A 30 2.36 6.78 -11.55
CA VAL A 30 1.10 6.21 -12.05
C VAL A 30 0.53 5.24 -11.02
N ALA A 31 -0.80 5.07 -11.04
CA ALA A 31 -1.44 4.03 -10.26
C ALA A 31 -0.99 2.63 -10.70
N LEU A 32 -1.05 1.67 -9.77
CA LEU A 32 -0.82 0.26 -10.07
C LEU A 32 -1.75 -0.23 -11.19
N SER A 33 -1.26 -1.12 -12.05
CA SER A 33 -2.13 -1.79 -13.01
C SER A 33 -3.19 -2.63 -12.29
N ILE A 34 -4.29 -2.95 -12.97
CA ILE A 34 -5.42 -3.70 -12.39
C ILE A 34 -4.95 -5.04 -11.81
N VAL A 35 -4.11 -5.78 -12.53
CA VAL A 35 -3.60 -7.09 -12.06
C VAL A 35 -2.61 -6.92 -10.91
N GLN A 36 -1.74 -5.91 -10.98
CA GLN A 36 -0.82 -5.62 -9.87
C GLN A 36 -1.58 -5.23 -8.60
N ALA A 37 -2.61 -4.38 -8.70
CA ALA A 37 -3.44 -4.00 -7.55
C ALA A 37 -4.14 -5.21 -6.93
N ARG A 38 -4.66 -6.13 -7.74
CA ARG A 38 -5.25 -7.39 -7.26
C ARG A 38 -4.22 -8.26 -6.55
N LEU A 39 -3.03 -8.40 -7.13
CA LEU A 39 -1.95 -9.22 -6.56
C LEU A 39 -1.44 -8.64 -5.24
N VAL A 40 -1.16 -7.33 -5.20
CA VAL A 40 -0.72 -6.65 -3.98
C VAL A 40 -1.79 -6.73 -2.90
N GLY A 41 -3.06 -6.55 -3.27
CA GLY A 41 -4.19 -6.72 -2.35
C GLY A 41 -4.29 -8.15 -1.79
N LEU A 42 -4.15 -9.16 -2.65
CA LEU A 42 -4.13 -10.57 -2.23
C LEU A 42 -2.96 -10.86 -1.27
N ALA A 43 -1.77 -10.34 -1.57
CA ALA A 43 -0.60 -10.52 -0.71
C ALA A 43 -0.84 -9.94 0.70
N HIS A 44 -1.34 -8.72 0.80
CA HIS A 44 -1.67 -8.10 2.09
C HIS A 44 -2.76 -8.89 2.82
N PHE A 45 -3.82 -9.30 2.12
CA PHE A 45 -4.90 -10.08 2.70
C PHE A 45 -4.39 -11.41 3.26
N SER A 46 -3.61 -12.18 2.49
CA SER A 46 -3.07 -13.46 2.92
C SER A 46 -2.11 -13.33 4.11
N VAL A 47 -1.18 -12.38 4.06
CA VAL A 47 -0.24 -12.15 5.17
C VAL A 47 -0.99 -11.74 6.44
N GLY A 48 -1.92 -10.80 6.32
CA GLY A 48 -2.77 -10.37 7.44
C GLY A 48 -3.60 -11.52 8.02
N TYR A 49 -4.21 -12.34 7.16
CA TYR A 49 -4.99 -13.50 7.58
C TYR A 49 -4.14 -14.50 8.38
N ILE A 50 -2.95 -14.85 7.87
CA ILE A 50 -2.05 -15.80 8.52
C ILE A 50 -1.58 -15.25 9.87
N PHE A 51 -1.10 -14.01 9.93
CA PHE A 51 -0.58 -13.45 11.17
C PHE A 51 -1.65 -13.23 12.22
N THR A 52 -2.87 -12.83 11.82
CA THR A 52 -3.99 -12.69 12.75
C THR A 52 -4.35 -14.03 13.38
N TYR A 53 -4.50 -15.08 12.56
CA TYR A 53 -4.85 -16.40 13.08
C TYR A 53 -3.72 -17.03 13.90
N ALA A 54 -2.47 -16.90 13.45
CA ALA A 54 -1.31 -17.42 14.17
C ALA A 54 -1.19 -16.79 15.57
N ALA A 55 -1.37 -15.46 15.68
CA ALA A 55 -1.34 -14.78 16.96
C ALA A 55 -2.45 -15.29 17.91
N PHE A 56 -3.68 -15.41 17.40
CA PHE A 56 -4.80 -15.98 18.17
C PHE A 56 -4.51 -17.42 18.62
N LEU A 57 -4.04 -18.27 17.71
CA LEU A 57 -3.76 -19.68 17.99
C LEU A 57 -2.71 -19.81 19.10
N ILE A 58 -1.60 -19.07 19.01
CA ILE A 58 -0.56 -19.11 20.04
C ILE A 58 -1.11 -18.62 21.37
N ALA A 59 -1.72 -17.44 21.42
CA ALA A 59 -2.19 -16.84 22.67
C ALA A 59 -3.28 -17.67 23.36
N SER A 60 -4.24 -18.22 22.59
CA SER A 60 -5.36 -19.01 23.13
C SER A 60 -4.96 -20.41 23.61
N THR A 61 -3.85 -20.95 23.10
CA THR A 61 -3.35 -22.28 23.51
C THR A 61 -2.28 -22.18 24.59
N SER A 62 -1.29 -21.29 24.44
CA SER A 62 -0.21 -21.12 25.41
C SER A 62 -0.71 -20.60 26.75
N GLY A 63 -1.75 -19.75 26.78
CA GLY A 63 -2.30 -19.23 28.04
C GLY A 63 -3.05 -20.28 28.89
N LYS A 64 -3.46 -21.40 28.30
CA LYS A 64 -4.19 -22.48 29.00
C LYS A 64 -3.31 -23.68 29.38
N PHE A 65 -2.24 -23.92 28.61
CA PHE A 65 -1.40 -25.11 28.74
C PHE A 65 0.10 -24.80 28.95
N GLY A 66 0.47 -23.52 29.04
CA GLY A 66 1.83 -23.06 29.38
C GLY A 66 2.03 -22.80 30.86
#